data_AF-A0A8J5XJV5-F1
#
_entry.id   AF-A0A8J5XJV5-F1
#
_cell.length_a   1.000
_cell.length_b   1.000
_cell.length_c   1.000
_cell.angle_alpha   90.00
_cell.angle_beta   90.00
_cell.angle_gamma   90.00
#
_symmetry.space_group_name_H-M   'P 1'
#
loop_
_entity.id
_entity.type
_entity.pdbx_description
1 polymer ?
#
loop_
_entity_poly.entity_id
_entity_poly.type
_entity_poly.pdbx_seq_one_letter_code
_entity_poly.pdbx_strand_id
1 'polypeptide(L)'
;MRTNGDADGEALDVEIATQFRGSVLLPVGSRFIDERTRQNATLAELSACRWDISDPSASTVIFLSDMGELWHIDVRIEGGRLVGVSPRRRTPLSRAGAGASSIDSEGLEFAPGSDGSHVLVSTEEHARANTRASFLDVASYALADGEYRASPFEVPEVVRAQVRNNAGFEALAHTADGKYVATANERALKDDDPFVRRLLLLDAAAASGRAPAAPPHALVAMLPYTADGAVSTRLSDDVFGLVEFSEHPFSSDRLLSLERSHSDLTGNVVVLFEVDFAGATDVSCCARLRETRGLHASSARCRLERAGDIDADSWSRGYVNAVRKRAVVRWTRAGLRDVRSGDTHAVPVDNYEGMCLHPRAGPGGERLLLLVNDDNGNHAQIGTQFVLLALRPVAARGDTAGALGAANASDAAHAGWGGPVCHTVADPIEMDGVCGAGCAAMLLIVICALLALVASLARWLCQRGRKDGAARRARRRGAAQELSRVPDEPSDSETAVVVELQPAAVQVARGGVTVTA
;
A
#
# COMPACT_ATOMS: atom_id res chain seq x y z
N MET A 1 -26.74 42.35 -12.80
CA MET A 1 -26.74 41.13 -13.63
C MET A 1 -25.48 40.36 -13.31
N ARG A 2 -25.55 39.44 -12.34
CA ARG A 2 -24.52 38.42 -12.08
C ARG A 2 -24.97 37.19 -12.87
N THR A 3 -24.14 36.72 -13.78
CA THR A 3 -24.38 35.46 -14.50
C THR A 3 -23.91 34.32 -13.61
N ASN A 4 -24.85 33.65 -12.96
CA ASN A 4 -24.66 32.30 -12.45
C ASN A 4 -24.47 31.38 -13.65
N GLY A 5 -23.28 30.80 -13.74
CA GLY A 5 -22.96 29.72 -14.66
C GLY A 5 -22.39 28.59 -13.84
N ASP A 6 -23.22 28.01 -12.95
CA ASP A 6 -22.97 26.69 -12.39
C ASP A 6 -23.23 25.69 -13.51
N ALA A 7 -22.20 25.47 -14.32
CA ALA A 7 -22.14 24.30 -15.16
C ALA A 7 -21.75 23.15 -14.24
N ASP A 8 -22.75 22.38 -13.82
CA ASP A 8 -22.60 21.00 -13.36
C ASP A 8 -22.07 20.18 -14.55
N GLY A 9 -20.80 20.38 -14.88
CA GLY A 9 -20.09 19.50 -15.77
C GLY A 9 -19.94 18.18 -15.03
N GLU A 10 -20.59 17.13 -15.53
CA GLU A 10 -20.20 15.76 -15.21
C GLU A 10 -18.67 15.72 -15.20
N ALA A 11 -18.08 15.50 -14.04
CA ALA A 11 -16.64 15.34 -13.92
C ALA A 11 -16.31 14.13 -14.81
N LEU A 12 -15.84 14.40 -16.02
CA LEU A 12 -15.40 13.37 -16.95
C LEU A 12 -14.47 12.48 -16.17
N ASP A 13 -14.77 11.18 -16.11
CA ASP A 13 -13.90 10.25 -15.43
C ASP A 13 -12.56 10.24 -16.18
N VAL A 14 -11.60 11.01 -15.67
CA VAL A 14 -10.26 11.10 -16.23
C VAL A 14 -9.51 9.87 -15.75
N GLU A 15 -8.90 9.14 -16.68
CA GLU A 15 -7.93 8.11 -16.32
C GLU A 15 -6.51 8.62 -16.46
N ILE A 16 -5.58 7.88 -15.85
CA ILE A 16 -4.16 8.15 -15.95
C ILE A 16 -3.54 7.21 -16.99
N ALA A 17 -2.87 7.79 -17.98
CA ALA A 17 -1.89 7.08 -18.79
C ALA A 17 -0.49 7.34 -18.25
N THR A 18 0.39 6.33 -18.29
CA THR A 18 1.77 6.48 -17.83
C THR A 18 2.76 6.39 -18.97
N GLN A 19 3.91 7.02 -18.77
CA GLN A 19 5.05 6.91 -19.66
C GLN A 19 6.33 6.82 -18.84
N PHE A 20 7.11 5.75 -19.02
CA PHE A 20 8.42 5.61 -18.39
C PHE A 20 9.40 6.69 -18.90
N ARG A 21 10.01 7.43 -17.96
CA ARG A 21 10.91 8.54 -18.24
C ARG A 21 12.37 8.26 -17.90
N GLY A 22 12.68 7.12 -17.28
CA GLY A 22 14.05 6.72 -16.99
C GLY A 22 14.17 6.17 -15.58
N SER A 23 15.30 5.53 -15.34
CA SER A 23 15.66 4.99 -14.04
C SER A 23 17.15 5.24 -13.77
N VAL A 24 17.50 5.41 -12.49
CA VAL A 24 18.88 5.50 -12.03
C VAL A 24 19.05 4.49 -10.90
N LEU A 25 20.11 3.70 -10.95
CA LEU A 25 20.44 2.70 -9.93
C LEU A 25 21.73 3.11 -9.22
N LEU A 26 21.66 3.21 -7.91
CA LEU A 26 22.83 3.30 -7.03
C LEU A 26 23.08 1.90 -6.44
N PRO A 27 24.28 1.31 -6.59
CA PRO A 27 24.58 0.01 -5.98
C PRO A 27 24.38 0.02 -4.46
N VAL A 28 24.01 -1.12 -3.87
CA VAL A 28 23.94 -1.30 -2.42
C VAL A 28 25.26 -0.87 -1.78
N GLY A 29 25.17 -0.09 -0.70
CA GLY A 29 26.36 0.40 0.00
C GLY A 29 27.01 1.61 -0.67
N SER A 30 26.32 2.29 -1.59
CA SER A 30 26.78 3.55 -2.18
C SER A 30 27.06 4.58 -1.09
N ARG A 31 28.30 5.08 -1.06
CA ARG A 31 28.78 6.07 -0.08
C ARG A 31 28.89 7.45 -0.71
N PHE A 32 28.60 8.47 0.08
CA PHE A 32 28.83 9.86 -0.27
C PHE A 32 29.27 10.63 0.99
N ILE A 33 29.75 11.85 0.80
CA ILE A 33 30.16 12.74 1.88
C ILE A 33 28.95 13.57 2.28
N ASP A 34 28.43 13.35 3.48
CA ASP A 34 27.37 14.17 4.05
C ASP A 34 27.89 15.61 4.22
N GLU A 35 27.25 16.56 3.55
CA GLU A 35 27.64 17.96 3.58
C GLU A 35 27.61 18.60 4.96
N ARG A 36 26.72 18.11 5.84
CA ARG A 36 26.55 18.63 7.20
C ARG A 36 27.67 18.18 8.11
N THR A 37 27.95 16.88 8.12
CA THR A 37 28.91 16.26 9.06
C THR A 37 30.32 16.11 8.49
N ARG A 38 30.47 16.20 7.16
CA ARG A 38 31.68 15.87 6.41
C ARG A 38 32.16 14.43 6.61
N GLN A 39 31.25 13.55 6.99
CA GLN A 39 31.51 12.12 7.17
C GLN A 39 30.97 11.30 6.01
N ASN A 40 31.49 10.10 5.83
CA ASN A 40 30.89 9.14 4.92
C ASN A 40 29.52 8.72 5.49
N ALA A 41 28.52 8.73 4.64
CA ALA A 41 27.24 8.10 4.92
C ALA A 41 26.89 7.16 3.76
N THR A 42 26.11 6.13 4.07
CA THR A 42 25.65 5.11 3.13
C THR A 42 24.18 5.34 2.90
N LEU A 43 23.75 5.40 1.64
CA LEU A 43 22.34 5.46 1.30
C LEU A 43 21.76 4.04 1.36
N ALA A 44 20.67 3.88 2.10
CA ALA A 44 19.90 2.64 2.21
C ALA A 44 18.51 2.97 2.76
N GLU A 45 17.60 2.00 2.72
CA GLU A 45 16.38 2.00 3.54
C GLU A 45 15.41 3.16 3.28
N LEU A 46 15.22 3.58 2.01
CA LEU A 46 14.34 4.71 1.68
C LEU A 46 12.87 4.29 1.55
N SER A 47 12.03 4.71 2.49
CA SER A 47 10.58 4.40 2.56
C SER A 47 9.67 5.44 1.92
N ALA A 48 9.99 6.73 2.00
CA ALA A 48 9.14 7.79 1.47
C ALA A 48 9.92 8.96 0.88
N CYS A 49 9.25 9.80 0.08
CA CYS A 49 9.89 10.99 -0.50
C CYS A 49 8.93 12.16 -0.64
N ARG A 50 9.41 13.41 -0.66
CA ARG A 50 8.66 14.59 -1.08
C ARG A 50 9.59 15.59 -1.75
N TRP A 51 9.14 16.25 -2.80
CA TRP A 51 9.92 17.32 -3.44
C TRP A 51 10.06 18.50 -2.48
N ASP A 52 11.27 19.02 -2.31
CA ASP A 52 11.51 20.13 -1.40
C ASP A 52 10.79 21.38 -1.88
N ILE A 53 9.72 21.77 -1.17
CA ILE A 53 8.89 22.92 -1.55
C ILE A 53 9.61 24.25 -1.33
N SER A 54 10.70 24.27 -0.54
CA SER A 54 11.54 25.44 -0.35
C SER A 54 12.56 25.63 -1.47
N ASP A 55 12.79 24.59 -2.30
CA ASP A 55 13.69 24.64 -3.45
C ASP A 55 12.97 25.23 -4.68
N PRO A 56 13.30 26.47 -5.09
CA PRO A 56 12.66 27.09 -6.26
C PRO A 56 13.04 26.41 -7.57
N SER A 57 14.10 25.60 -7.61
CA SER A 57 14.44 24.81 -8.80
C SER A 57 13.58 23.55 -8.92
N ALA A 58 12.96 23.10 -7.81
CA ALA A 58 12.29 21.80 -7.70
C ALA A 58 13.20 20.67 -8.20
N SER A 59 14.48 20.70 -7.82
CA SER A 59 15.44 19.64 -8.15
C SER A 59 15.85 18.83 -6.93
N THR A 60 15.57 19.32 -5.72
CA THR A 60 15.84 18.60 -4.48
C THR A 60 14.62 17.79 -4.06
N VAL A 61 14.83 16.54 -3.67
CA VAL A 61 13.83 15.68 -3.06
C VAL A 61 14.32 15.30 -1.67
N ILE A 62 13.42 15.42 -0.70
CA ILE A 62 13.60 14.93 0.66
C ILE A 62 13.13 13.49 0.68
N PHE A 63 14.01 12.56 1.04
CA PHE A 63 13.63 11.18 1.31
C PHE A 63 13.65 10.93 2.81
N LEU A 64 12.78 10.06 3.26
CA LEU A 64 12.80 9.49 4.60
C LEU A 64 13.33 8.07 4.48
N SER A 65 14.14 7.66 5.45
CA SER A 65 14.52 6.26 5.61
C SER A 65 13.88 5.64 6.83
N ASP A 66 13.72 4.32 6.84
CA ASP A 66 13.09 3.52 7.91
C ASP A 66 13.83 3.66 9.24
N MET A 67 15.10 4.07 9.16
CA MET A 67 15.95 4.39 10.30
C MET A 67 15.74 5.79 10.90
N GLY A 68 14.73 6.54 10.46
CA GLY A 68 14.48 7.89 10.94
C GLY A 68 15.52 8.88 10.47
N GLU A 69 15.92 8.83 9.19
CA GLU A 69 16.88 9.79 8.61
C GLU A 69 16.24 10.53 7.43
N LEU A 70 16.36 11.86 7.44
CA LEU A 70 15.96 12.70 6.31
C LEU A 70 17.16 12.89 5.36
N TRP A 71 16.92 12.64 4.09
CA TRP A 71 17.90 12.63 3.02
C TRP A 71 17.58 13.71 2.01
N HIS A 72 18.46 14.69 1.82
CA HIS A 72 18.33 15.63 0.70
C HIS A 72 19.11 15.08 -0.49
N ILE A 73 18.40 14.80 -1.58
CA ILE A 73 18.95 14.21 -2.80
C ILE A 73 18.60 15.12 -3.98
N ASP A 74 19.62 15.58 -4.70
CA ASP A 74 19.41 16.31 -5.95
C ASP A 74 19.01 15.31 -7.04
N VAL A 75 17.87 15.54 -7.69
CA VAL A 75 17.33 14.75 -8.78
C VAL A 75 17.44 15.55 -10.07
N ARG A 76 18.23 15.05 -11.02
CA ARG A 76 18.47 15.72 -12.30
C ARG A 76 17.56 15.13 -13.38
N ILE A 77 16.72 15.99 -13.93
CA ILE A 77 15.79 15.67 -15.01
C ILE A 77 16.13 16.51 -16.23
N GLU A 78 16.50 15.85 -17.33
CA GLU A 78 16.87 16.50 -18.61
C GLU A 78 15.95 16.00 -19.72
N GLY A 79 15.33 16.92 -20.46
CA GLY A 79 14.37 16.56 -21.52
C GLY A 79 13.18 15.72 -21.01
N GLY A 80 12.79 15.91 -19.75
CA GLY A 80 11.74 15.12 -19.09
C GLY A 80 12.17 13.67 -18.77
N ARG A 81 13.47 13.37 -18.76
CA ARG A 81 14.02 12.06 -18.39
C ARG A 81 14.87 12.15 -17.14
N LEU A 82 14.79 11.14 -16.29
CA LEU A 82 15.69 11.01 -15.14
C LEU A 82 17.09 10.63 -15.62
N VAL A 83 18.09 11.44 -15.29
CA VAL A 83 19.49 11.27 -15.76
C VAL A 83 20.51 11.20 -14.64
N GLY A 84 20.12 11.47 -13.40
CA GLY A 84 21.00 11.30 -12.24
C GLY A 84 20.33 11.66 -10.93
N VAL A 85 20.91 11.12 -9.86
CA VAL A 85 20.60 11.46 -8.48
C VAL A 85 21.90 11.68 -7.73
N SER A 86 21.93 12.62 -6.79
CA SER A 86 23.11 12.95 -6.00
C SER A 86 22.71 13.21 -4.54
N PRO A 87 22.92 12.25 -3.61
CA PRO A 87 22.71 12.49 -2.19
C PRO A 87 23.66 13.59 -1.70
N ARG A 88 23.12 14.54 -0.93
CA ARG A 88 23.86 15.72 -0.44
C ARG A 88 24.02 15.68 1.06
N ARG A 89 22.91 15.51 1.76
CA ARG A 89 22.83 15.76 3.19
C ARG A 89 21.94 14.74 3.86
N ARG A 90 22.33 14.38 5.08
CA ARG A 90 21.54 13.56 5.99
C ARG A 90 21.23 14.30 7.28
N THR A 91 19.99 14.18 7.74
CA THR A 91 19.53 14.76 9.01
C THR A 91 18.77 13.69 9.80
N PRO A 92 19.38 13.08 10.83
CA PRO A 92 18.69 12.13 11.69
C PRO A 92 17.53 12.79 12.43
N LEU A 93 16.41 12.11 12.53
CA LEU A 93 15.28 12.49 13.36
C LEU A 93 15.60 12.23 14.82
N SER A 94 15.11 13.09 15.70
CA SER A 94 15.32 12.96 17.15
C SER A 94 14.05 13.32 17.92
N ARG A 95 13.74 12.52 18.95
CA ARG A 95 12.62 12.75 19.86
C ARG A 95 13.08 12.46 21.29
N ALA A 96 12.88 13.41 22.19
CA ALA A 96 13.27 13.22 23.60
C ALA A 96 12.59 11.97 24.18
N GLY A 97 13.36 11.07 24.80
CA GLY A 97 12.86 9.82 25.36
C GLY A 97 12.78 8.65 24.38
N ALA A 98 12.87 8.90 23.06
CA ALA A 98 13.34 7.86 22.14
C ALA A 98 14.82 7.64 22.45
N GLY A 99 15.21 6.40 22.77
CA GLY A 99 16.61 6.08 23.02
C GLY A 99 17.47 6.31 21.77
N ALA A 100 18.72 5.90 21.79
CA ALA A 100 19.55 5.86 20.57
C ALA A 100 19.00 4.89 19.48
N SER A 101 17.91 4.17 19.76
CA SER A 101 17.16 3.39 18.77
C SER A 101 16.52 4.33 17.75
N SER A 102 16.71 4.04 16.47
CA SER A 102 16.08 4.74 15.34
C SER A 102 14.57 4.81 15.51
N ILE A 103 13.99 5.91 15.05
CA ILE A 103 12.55 6.06 14.89
C ILE A 103 12.17 5.23 13.66
N ASP A 104 11.31 4.24 13.82
CA ASP A 104 10.71 3.45 12.73
C ASP A 104 9.77 4.37 11.96
N SER A 105 10.28 4.95 10.88
CA SER A 105 9.60 6.03 10.18
C SER A 105 9.35 5.63 8.73
N GLU A 106 8.09 5.73 8.31
CA GLU A 106 7.68 5.18 7.02
C GLU A 106 7.26 6.28 6.06
N GLY A 107 6.19 7.01 6.37
CA GLY A 107 5.60 8.00 5.49
C GLY A 107 6.16 9.40 5.74
N LEU A 108 6.28 10.19 4.67
CA LEU A 108 6.79 11.56 4.72
C LEU A 108 5.83 12.52 4.02
N GLU A 109 5.52 13.64 4.66
CA GLU A 109 4.76 14.73 4.05
C GLU A 109 5.22 16.09 4.58
N PHE A 110 5.06 17.18 3.83
CA PHE A 110 5.27 18.51 4.40
C PHE A 110 4.14 18.89 5.36
N ALA A 111 4.48 19.50 6.49
CA ALA A 111 3.45 19.97 7.42
C ALA A 111 2.60 21.06 6.72
N PRO A 112 1.26 20.91 6.70
CA PRO A 112 0.40 21.85 6.00
C PRO A 112 0.56 23.27 6.54
N GLY A 113 0.62 24.25 5.63
CA GLY A 113 0.82 25.65 5.99
C GLY A 113 2.21 26.01 6.49
N SER A 114 3.16 25.07 6.53
CA SER A 114 4.58 25.36 6.72
C SER A 114 5.17 25.98 5.46
N ASP A 115 6.25 26.74 5.63
CA ASP A 115 7.10 27.27 4.56
C ASP A 115 8.14 26.25 4.06
N GLY A 116 7.92 24.96 4.32
CA GLY A 116 8.90 23.89 4.08
C GLY A 116 9.86 23.66 5.24
N SER A 117 9.73 24.40 6.35
CA SER A 117 10.56 24.19 7.55
C SER A 117 10.23 22.92 8.36
N HIS A 118 9.05 22.33 8.14
CA HIS A 118 8.55 21.19 8.90
C HIS A 118 7.99 20.09 8.00
N VAL A 119 8.24 18.85 8.42
CA VAL A 119 7.68 17.65 7.82
C VAL A 119 6.84 16.90 8.85
N LEU A 120 5.82 16.21 8.38
CA LEU A 120 5.11 15.15 9.07
C LEU A 120 5.75 13.82 8.69
N VAL A 121 5.90 12.96 9.69
CA VAL A 121 6.47 11.63 9.56
C VAL A 121 5.50 10.66 10.22
N SER A 122 5.03 9.67 9.48
CA SER A 122 4.29 8.56 10.07
C SER A 122 5.25 7.50 10.57
N THR A 123 4.86 6.83 11.65
CA THR A 123 5.69 5.81 12.30
C THR A 123 4.90 4.53 12.51
N GLU A 124 5.60 3.41 12.51
CA GLU A 124 4.99 2.14 12.86
C GLU A 124 5.13 1.78 14.35
N GLU A 125 4.26 0.89 14.85
CA GLU A 125 4.42 0.36 16.20
C GLU A 125 5.42 -0.81 16.20
N HIS A 126 6.49 -0.65 16.97
CA HIS A 126 7.54 -1.64 17.15
C HIS A 126 7.64 -2.04 18.63
N ALA A 127 6.97 -3.13 18.99
CA ALA A 127 7.08 -3.79 20.29
C ALA A 127 8.40 -4.59 20.37
N ARG A 128 9.56 -3.95 20.22
CA ARG A 128 10.84 -4.58 20.58
C ARG A 128 10.83 -4.81 22.09
N ALA A 129 11.06 -6.07 22.49
CA ALA A 129 10.89 -6.55 23.87
C ALA A 129 11.63 -5.74 24.97
N ASN A 130 12.58 -4.88 24.60
CA ASN A 130 13.40 -4.09 25.54
C ASN A 130 13.48 -2.58 25.25
N THR A 131 12.75 -2.04 24.26
CA THR A 131 12.75 -0.60 23.94
C THR A 131 11.33 -0.03 24.00
N ARG A 132 11.05 0.73 25.06
CA ARG A 132 9.74 1.37 25.34
C ARG A 132 9.35 2.50 24.38
N ALA A 133 9.95 2.61 23.19
CA ALA A 133 9.98 3.87 22.45
C ALA A 133 9.65 3.78 20.96
N SER A 134 8.91 2.77 20.53
CA SER A 134 8.18 2.90 19.27
C SER A 134 6.75 3.31 19.57
N PHE A 135 6.28 4.32 18.84
CA PHE A 135 4.97 4.93 18.99
C PHE A 135 4.33 4.91 17.61
N LEU A 136 3.12 4.35 17.49
CA LEU A 136 2.30 4.61 16.31
C LEU A 136 1.87 6.08 16.36
N ASP A 137 2.28 6.87 15.37
CA ASP A 137 2.10 8.33 15.39
C ASP A 137 2.15 8.92 13.96
N VAL A 138 1.67 10.15 13.84
CA VAL A 138 2.00 11.05 12.73
C VAL A 138 2.57 12.30 13.37
N ALA A 139 3.90 12.38 13.44
CA ALA A 139 4.64 13.37 14.20
C ALA A 139 5.27 14.43 13.30
N SER A 140 5.32 15.67 13.77
CA SER A 140 5.98 16.77 13.10
C SER A 140 7.43 16.90 13.56
N TYR A 141 8.34 17.07 12.59
CA TYR A 141 9.76 17.29 12.80
C TYR A 141 10.19 18.56 12.05
N ALA A 142 11.19 19.27 12.57
CA ALA A 142 11.84 20.33 11.81
C ALA A 142 12.80 19.74 10.78
N LEU A 143 12.69 20.17 9.53
CA LEU A 143 13.55 19.73 8.43
C LEU A 143 15.02 20.14 8.66
N ALA A 144 15.23 21.28 9.31
CA ALA A 144 16.55 21.86 9.51
C ALA A 144 17.47 21.03 10.41
N ASP A 145 16.93 20.38 11.44
CA ASP A 145 17.72 19.68 12.47
C ASP A 145 17.21 18.27 12.78
N GLY A 146 16.02 17.90 12.30
CA GLY A 146 15.37 16.62 12.58
C GLY A 146 14.74 16.57 13.97
N GLU A 147 14.61 17.71 14.67
CA GLU A 147 14.01 17.72 16.00
C GLU A 147 12.49 17.56 15.94
N TYR A 148 11.97 16.64 16.75
CA TYR A 148 10.55 16.50 17.02
C TYR A 148 9.95 17.81 17.54
N ARG A 149 8.76 18.15 17.04
CA ARG A 149 8.02 19.35 17.43
C ARG A 149 6.72 18.99 18.13
N ALA A 150 5.88 18.16 17.51
CA ALA A 150 4.55 17.83 18.04
C ALA A 150 3.99 16.56 17.39
N SER A 151 2.96 15.97 18.01
CA SER A 151 2.08 14.99 17.39
C SER A 151 0.74 15.67 17.13
N PRO A 152 0.53 16.26 15.94
CA PRO A 152 -0.67 17.07 15.67
C PRO A 152 -1.97 16.26 15.64
N PHE A 153 -1.89 14.93 15.61
CA PHE A 153 -3.03 14.04 15.48
C PHE A 153 -3.07 13.03 16.62
N GLU A 154 -4.28 12.72 17.09
CA GLU A 154 -4.49 11.58 17.98
C GLU A 154 -4.75 10.32 17.14
N VAL A 155 -3.95 9.28 17.37
CA VAL A 155 -4.20 7.95 16.77
C VAL A 155 -5.48 7.37 17.34
N PRO A 156 -6.47 6.98 16.51
CA PRO A 156 -7.72 6.42 16.99
C PRO A 156 -7.50 5.15 17.81
N GLU A 157 -8.24 5.02 18.92
CA GLU A 157 -8.04 3.91 19.88
C GLU A 157 -8.20 2.53 19.24
N VAL A 158 -9.11 2.37 18.27
CA VAL A 158 -9.28 1.11 17.53
C VAL A 158 -8.02 0.72 16.75
N VAL A 159 -7.32 1.70 16.17
CA VAL A 159 -6.05 1.46 15.47
C VAL A 159 -4.96 1.16 16.51
N ARG A 160 -4.81 2.02 17.52
CA ARG A 160 -3.80 1.85 18.58
C ARG A 160 -3.88 0.49 19.28
N ALA A 161 -5.09 0.02 19.59
CA ALA A 161 -5.28 -1.25 20.30
C ALA A 161 -5.06 -2.49 19.41
N GLN A 162 -5.24 -2.36 18.09
CA GLN A 162 -5.30 -3.51 17.18
C GLN A 162 -4.22 -3.52 16.11
N VAL A 163 -3.40 -2.47 15.97
CA VAL A 163 -2.28 -2.46 15.05
C VAL A 163 -1.34 -3.63 15.38
N ARG A 164 -0.71 -4.17 14.34
CA ARG A 164 0.26 -5.26 14.48
C ARG A 164 1.65 -4.65 14.57
N ASN A 165 2.54 -5.38 15.22
CA ASN A 165 3.95 -5.03 15.22
C ASN A 165 4.46 -5.01 13.77
N ASN A 166 5.18 -3.96 13.41
CA ASN A 166 5.75 -3.78 12.08
C ASN A 166 4.70 -3.74 10.95
N ALA A 167 3.57 -3.07 11.20
CA ALA A 167 2.48 -2.89 10.25
C ALA A 167 1.64 -1.67 10.63
N GLY A 168 2.33 -0.61 11.05
CA GLY A 168 1.72 0.65 11.48
C GLY A 168 1.44 1.56 10.30
N PHE A 169 1.56 2.87 10.50
CA PHE A 169 1.27 3.85 9.46
C PHE A 169 2.42 3.98 8.47
N GLU A 170 2.25 3.41 7.28
CA GLU A 170 3.22 3.41 6.19
C GLU A 170 3.08 4.64 5.29
N ALA A 171 1.86 4.84 4.82
CA ALA A 171 1.56 5.81 3.80
C ALA A 171 1.20 7.15 4.43
N LEU A 172 1.65 8.27 3.84
CA LEU A 172 1.31 9.60 4.34
C LEU A 172 1.30 10.63 3.22
N ALA A 173 0.14 11.17 2.81
CA ALA A 173 0.10 12.19 1.76
C ALA A 173 -0.96 13.27 1.99
N HIS A 174 -0.78 14.45 1.40
CA HIS A 174 -1.89 15.38 1.22
C HIS A 174 -2.85 14.94 0.11
N THR A 175 -4.12 15.29 0.30
CA THR A 175 -5.08 15.41 -0.80
C THR A 175 -4.72 16.62 -1.66
N ALA A 176 -5.06 16.60 -2.96
CA ALA A 176 -4.60 17.63 -3.90
C ALA A 176 -5.14 19.05 -3.60
N ASP A 177 -6.24 19.17 -2.86
CA ASP A 177 -6.77 20.44 -2.37
C ASP A 177 -6.13 20.89 -1.03
N GLY A 178 -5.23 20.08 -0.46
CA GLY A 178 -4.55 20.32 0.80
C GLY A 178 -5.47 20.27 2.02
N LYS A 179 -6.70 19.77 1.88
CA LYS A 179 -7.70 19.76 2.96
C LYS A 179 -7.43 18.66 3.97
N TYR A 180 -6.96 17.52 3.50
CA TYR A 180 -6.71 16.34 4.32
C TYR A 180 -5.28 15.85 4.19
N VAL A 181 -4.74 15.39 5.32
CA VAL A 181 -3.60 14.46 5.38
C VAL A 181 -4.17 13.05 5.46
N ALA A 182 -3.85 12.22 4.48
CA ALA A 182 -4.23 10.81 4.43
C ALA A 182 -3.10 9.93 4.95
N THR A 183 -3.44 8.97 5.81
CA THR A 183 -2.51 7.90 6.23
C THR A 183 -3.25 6.57 6.32
N ALA A 184 -2.54 5.45 6.35
CA ALA A 184 -3.13 4.14 6.48
C ALA A 184 -2.15 3.12 7.05
N ASN A 185 -2.69 2.09 7.68
CA ASN A 185 -1.89 0.96 8.15
C ASN A 185 -1.42 0.05 7.00
N GLU A 186 -0.20 -0.52 7.07
CA GLU A 186 0.36 -1.42 6.04
C GLU A 186 -0.56 -2.62 5.78
N ARG A 187 -0.95 -3.27 6.88
CA ARG A 187 -1.69 -4.54 6.93
C ARG A 187 -2.89 -4.41 7.82
N ALA A 188 -3.89 -5.25 7.58
CA ALA A 188 -5.09 -5.30 8.39
C ALA A 188 -4.84 -5.30 9.90
N LEU A 189 -5.68 -4.56 10.63
CA LEU A 189 -5.71 -4.62 12.09
C LEU A 189 -5.94 -6.07 12.56
N LYS A 190 -5.54 -6.40 13.78
CA LYS A 190 -5.60 -7.77 14.34
C LYS A 190 -6.96 -8.42 14.14
N ASP A 191 -8.04 -7.68 14.32
CA ASP A 191 -9.40 -8.20 14.25
C ASP A 191 -10.13 -7.94 12.92
N ASP A 192 -9.55 -7.13 12.02
CA ASP A 192 -10.09 -6.88 10.69
C ASP A 192 -9.85 -8.10 9.75
N ASP A 193 -10.49 -8.08 8.59
CA ASP A 193 -10.20 -9.02 7.51
C ASP A 193 -8.76 -8.82 7.00
N PRO A 194 -7.99 -9.88 6.72
CA PRO A 194 -6.62 -9.76 6.23
C PRO A 194 -6.45 -8.88 4.99
N PHE A 195 -7.50 -8.68 4.18
CA PHE A 195 -7.46 -7.83 2.98
C PHE A 195 -7.89 -6.37 3.23
N VAL A 196 -8.36 -6.02 4.42
CA VAL A 196 -8.90 -4.67 4.71
C VAL A 196 -7.96 -3.89 5.63
N ARG A 197 -7.55 -2.70 5.18
CA ARG A 197 -6.84 -1.67 5.94
C ARG A 197 -7.78 -0.52 6.28
N ARG A 198 -7.35 0.36 7.18
CA ARG A 198 -8.03 1.60 7.56
C ARG A 198 -7.26 2.76 6.94
N LEU A 199 -7.89 3.47 6.01
CA LEU A 199 -7.39 4.75 5.52
C LEU A 199 -7.97 5.86 6.41
N LEU A 200 -7.13 6.66 7.04
CA LEU A 200 -7.52 7.78 7.88
C LEU A 200 -7.38 9.07 7.09
N LEU A 201 -8.45 9.87 7.06
CA LEU A 201 -8.40 11.25 6.60
C LEU A 201 -8.33 12.16 7.82
N LEU A 202 -7.25 12.91 7.93
CA LEU A 202 -6.96 13.82 9.03
C LEU A 202 -7.09 15.26 8.53
N ASP A 203 -7.66 16.16 9.34
CA ASP A 203 -7.79 17.57 9.00
C ASP A 203 -6.41 18.25 8.94
N ALA A 204 -6.02 18.70 7.75
CA ALA A 204 -4.73 19.36 7.55
C ALA A 204 -4.62 20.67 8.36
N ALA A 205 -5.72 21.36 8.65
CA ALA A 205 -5.72 22.57 9.46
C ALA A 205 -5.31 22.32 10.92
N ALA A 206 -5.51 21.09 11.43
CA ALA A 206 -5.06 20.70 12.75
C ALA A 206 -3.52 20.64 12.83
N ALA A 207 -2.87 20.14 11.78
CA ALA A 207 -1.40 20.06 11.71
C ALA A 207 -0.71 21.40 11.47
N SER A 208 -1.39 22.40 10.91
CA SER A 208 -0.79 23.70 10.65
C SER A 208 -0.68 24.60 11.89
N GLY A 209 -1.17 24.14 13.06
CA GLY A 209 -1.26 24.95 14.29
C GLY A 209 -2.15 26.20 14.17
N ARG A 210 -2.92 26.31 13.08
CA ARG A 210 -3.81 27.45 12.79
C ARG A 210 -5.21 27.26 13.38
N ALA A 211 -5.54 26.05 13.84
CA ALA A 211 -6.80 25.77 14.50
C ALA A 211 -6.81 26.39 15.91
N PRO A 212 -7.75 27.31 16.22
CA PRO A 212 -7.89 27.85 17.56
C PRO A 212 -8.44 26.76 18.48
N ALA A 213 -7.58 26.09 19.24
CA ALA A 213 -7.94 25.16 20.33
C ALA A 213 -9.14 24.23 20.00
N ALA A 214 -9.21 23.74 18.76
CA ALA A 214 -10.24 22.78 18.38
C ALA A 214 -9.99 21.49 19.17
N PRO A 215 -11.06 20.78 19.63
CA PRO A 215 -10.92 19.56 20.42
C PRO A 215 -10.10 18.50 19.65
N PRO A 216 -9.55 17.48 20.34
CA PRO A 216 -8.59 16.50 19.81
C PRO A 216 -9.05 15.64 18.60
N HIS A 217 -10.19 15.95 17.98
CA HIS A 217 -10.75 15.19 16.87
C HIS A 217 -10.31 15.76 15.52
N ALA A 218 -9.02 15.60 15.22
CA ALA A 218 -8.47 15.87 13.89
C ALA A 218 -8.79 14.75 12.88
N LEU A 219 -9.38 13.63 13.32
CA LEU A 219 -9.89 12.58 12.43
C LEU A 219 -11.19 13.04 11.76
N VAL A 220 -11.17 13.15 10.44
CA VAL A 220 -12.34 13.49 9.62
C VAL A 220 -13.14 12.25 9.28
N ALA A 221 -12.45 11.20 8.81
CA ALA A 221 -13.06 9.93 8.46
C ALA A 221 -12.03 8.79 8.56
N MET A 222 -12.51 7.58 8.81
CA MET A 222 -11.73 6.37 8.63
C MET A 222 -12.45 5.52 7.58
N LEU A 223 -11.80 5.20 6.47
CA LEU A 223 -12.39 4.55 5.31
C LEU A 223 -11.86 3.12 5.15
N PRO A 224 -12.67 2.15 4.69
CA PRO A 224 -12.20 0.82 4.37
C PRO A 224 -11.34 0.86 3.11
N TYR A 225 -10.13 0.32 3.20
CA TYR A 225 -9.22 0.16 2.07
C TYR A 225 -8.96 -1.32 1.81
N THR A 226 -9.38 -1.85 0.66
CA THR A 226 -9.16 -3.27 0.33
C THR A 226 -7.87 -3.41 -0.46
N ALA A 227 -6.82 -4.02 0.11
CA ALA A 227 -5.59 -4.32 -0.61
C ALA A 227 -5.82 -5.34 -1.72
N ASP A 228 -5.02 -5.27 -2.79
CA ASP A 228 -5.12 -6.26 -3.86
C ASP A 228 -4.79 -7.66 -3.32
N GLY A 229 -5.60 -8.64 -3.72
CA GLY A 229 -5.42 -10.04 -3.39
C GLY A 229 -4.78 -10.83 -4.54
N ALA A 230 -4.35 -10.14 -5.60
CA ALA A 230 -3.92 -10.78 -6.83
C ALA A 230 -2.75 -11.75 -6.58
N VAL A 231 -3.09 -13.05 -6.65
CA VAL A 231 -2.22 -14.24 -6.82
C VAL A 231 -1.92 -15.05 -5.56
N SER A 232 -2.32 -14.64 -4.35
CA SER A 232 -2.24 -15.55 -3.19
C SER A 232 -3.45 -16.51 -3.16
N THR A 233 -3.24 -17.75 -3.63
CA THR A 233 -4.02 -18.87 -3.09
C THR A 233 -3.94 -18.79 -1.57
N ARG A 234 -5.05 -18.90 -0.83
CA ARG A 234 -5.23 -18.74 0.65
C ARG A 234 -4.27 -19.56 1.57
N LEU A 235 -3.03 -19.73 1.20
CA LEU A 235 -2.01 -20.62 1.75
C LEU A 235 -0.73 -19.85 2.11
N SER A 236 -0.59 -18.58 1.73
CA SER A 236 0.52 -17.73 2.18
C SER A 236 0.02 -16.42 2.79
N ASP A 237 0.78 -15.90 3.75
CA ASP A 237 0.61 -14.59 4.39
C ASP A 237 0.89 -13.41 3.43
N ASP A 238 1.00 -13.67 2.12
CA ASP A 238 1.36 -12.73 1.05
C ASP A 238 0.15 -11.84 0.65
N VAL A 239 -0.40 -11.11 1.61
CA VAL A 239 -1.31 -10.00 1.30
C VAL A 239 -0.47 -8.78 0.98
N PHE A 240 -0.84 -8.01 -0.05
CA PHE A 240 -0.16 -6.77 -0.40
C PHE A 240 -0.14 -5.80 0.79
N GLY A 241 1.04 -5.29 1.13
CA GLY A 241 1.21 -4.15 2.01
C GLY A 241 0.88 -2.87 1.25
N LEU A 242 0.15 -1.96 1.90
CA LEU A 242 -0.02 -0.59 1.42
C LEU A 242 1.15 0.22 1.97
N VAL A 243 2.01 0.74 1.09
CA VAL A 243 3.31 1.28 1.51
C VAL A 243 3.45 2.78 1.33
N GLU A 244 2.73 3.39 0.39
CA GLU A 244 2.80 4.85 0.24
C GLU A 244 1.54 5.43 -0.42
N PHE A 245 1.29 6.69 -0.09
CA PHE A 245 0.36 7.57 -0.78
C PHE A 245 1.08 8.72 -1.47
N SER A 246 0.45 9.24 -2.51
CA SER A 246 0.82 10.54 -3.07
C SER A 246 -0.46 11.28 -3.46
N GLU A 247 -0.38 12.60 -3.48
CA GLU A 247 -1.45 13.44 -4.00
C GLU A 247 -1.85 12.99 -5.42
N HIS A 248 -3.14 13.04 -5.72
CA HIS A 248 -3.58 12.71 -7.08
C HIS A 248 -3.29 13.88 -8.03
N PRO A 249 -2.72 13.61 -9.21
CA PRO A 249 -2.26 14.66 -10.12
C PRO A 249 -3.36 15.58 -10.68
N PHE A 250 -4.62 15.12 -10.69
CA PHE A 250 -5.73 15.74 -11.42
C PHE A 250 -7.06 15.82 -10.65
N SER A 251 -7.12 15.46 -9.36
CA SER A 251 -8.37 15.40 -8.60
C SER A 251 -8.10 15.54 -7.10
N SER A 252 -8.97 16.24 -6.37
CA SER A 252 -8.92 16.40 -4.91
C SER A 252 -9.50 15.21 -4.15
N ASP A 253 -10.42 14.46 -4.77
CA ASP A 253 -11.15 13.35 -4.13
C ASP A 253 -10.48 12.00 -4.39
N ARG A 254 -9.22 12.03 -4.86
CA ARG A 254 -8.43 10.86 -5.20
C ARG A 254 -7.02 10.96 -4.62
N LEU A 255 -6.38 9.81 -4.49
CA LEU A 255 -4.96 9.65 -4.16
C LEU A 255 -4.32 8.70 -5.17
N LEU A 256 -3.00 8.71 -5.23
CA LEU A 256 -2.23 7.56 -5.70
C LEU A 256 -1.87 6.70 -4.49
N SER A 257 -1.93 5.38 -4.64
CA SER A 257 -1.38 4.45 -3.65
C SER A 257 -0.42 3.46 -4.28
N LEU A 258 0.63 3.13 -3.54
CA LEU A 258 1.59 2.11 -3.89
C LEU A 258 1.35 0.90 -2.99
N GLU A 259 1.16 -0.26 -3.60
CA GLU A 259 1.06 -1.53 -2.90
C GLU A 259 2.15 -2.48 -3.36
N ARG A 260 2.71 -3.26 -2.42
CA ARG A 260 3.70 -4.29 -2.75
C ARG A 260 3.43 -5.62 -2.05
N SER A 261 3.92 -6.70 -2.63
CA SER A 261 3.98 -8.02 -2.01
C SER A 261 5.27 -8.73 -2.40
N HIS A 262 5.69 -9.68 -1.57
CA HIS A 262 6.84 -10.53 -1.83
C HIS A 262 6.45 -12.00 -1.64
N SER A 263 6.93 -12.88 -2.51
CA SER A 263 6.94 -14.32 -2.27
C SER A 263 8.19 -14.94 -2.90
N ASP A 264 8.66 -16.06 -2.36
CA ASP A 264 9.80 -16.81 -2.91
C ASP A 264 9.57 -17.25 -4.36
N LEU A 265 8.30 -17.42 -4.77
CA LEU A 265 7.94 -17.92 -6.09
C LEU A 265 7.88 -16.82 -7.14
N THR A 266 7.26 -15.69 -6.82
CA THR A 266 7.02 -14.60 -7.77
C THR A 266 8.04 -13.48 -7.68
N GLY A 267 8.81 -13.42 -6.59
CA GLY A 267 9.56 -12.25 -6.19
C GLY A 267 8.62 -11.10 -5.83
N ASN A 268 9.14 -9.87 -5.92
CA ASN A 268 8.38 -8.66 -5.67
C ASN A 268 7.31 -8.42 -6.76
N VAL A 269 6.13 -8.02 -6.31
CA VAL A 269 5.07 -7.47 -7.15
C VAL A 269 4.67 -6.13 -6.57
N VAL A 270 4.72 -5.09 -7.40
CA VAL A 270 4.37 -3.71 -7.02
C VAL A 270 3.25 -3.23 -7.93
N VAL A 271 2.26 -2.56 -7.37
CA VAL A 271 1.13 -2.00 -8.13
C VAL A 271 0.89 -0.56 -7.70
N LEU A 272 0.86 0.34 -8.68
CA LEU A 272 0.40 1.71 -8.48
C LEU A 272 -1.09 1.75 -8.76
N PHE A 273 -1.88 2.18 -7.79
CA PHE A 273 -3.30 2.41 -7.92
C PHE A 273 -3.63 3.89 -7.89
N GLU A 274 -4.69 4.24 -8.61
CA GLU A 274 -5.50 5.41 -8.32
C GLU A 274 -6.59 4.98 -7.34
N VAL A 275 -6.75 5.76 -6.27
CA VAL A 275 -7.69 5.50 -5.18
C VAL A 275 -8.70 6.63 -5.15
N ASP A 276 -9.97 6.31 -5.32
CA ASP A 276 -11.09 7.22 -5.23
C ASP A 276 -11.88 6.93 -3.95
N PHE A 277 -11.88 7.90 -3.04
CA PHE A 277 -12.55 7.78 -1.75
C PHE A 277 -13.93 8.45 -1.74
N ALA A 278 -14.40 9.00 -2.86
CA ALA A 278 -15.76 9.50 -2.98
C ALA A 278 -16.76 8.35 -2.84
N GLY A 279 -17.74 8.52 -1.94
CA GLY A 279 -18.77 7.53 -1.68
C GLY A 279 -18.33 6.32 -0.83
N ALA A 280 -17.09 6.30 -0.35
CA ALA A 280 -16.67 5.38 0.70
C ALA A 280 -17.47 5.65 1.99
N THR A 281 -17.64 4.64 2.83
CA THR A 281 -18.37 4.79 4.10
C THR A 281 -17.39 5.10 5.23
N ASP A 282 -17.67 6.10 6.06
CA ASP A 282 -16.92 6.29 7.30
C ASP A 282 -17.18 5.13 8.26
N VAL A 283 -16.11 4.44 8.62
CA VAL A 283 -16.06 3.28 9.51
C VAL A 283 -15.32 3.58 10.82
N SER A 284 -15.21 4.87 11.17
CA SER A 284 -14.61 5.35 12.43
C SER A 284 -15.16 4.65 13.68
N CYS A 285 -16.46 4.30 13.70
CA CYS A 285 -17.09 3.56 14.80
C CYS A 285 -16.97 2.04 14.72
N CYS A 286 -16.43 1.48 13.65
CA CYS A 286 -16.35 0.04 13.46
C CYS A 286 -15.15 -0.53 14.20
N ALA A 287 -15.41 -1.36 15.21
CA ALA A 287 -14.35 -2.06 15.92
C ALA A 287 -13.65 -3.11 15.04
N ARG A 288 -14.38 -3.67 14.06
CA ARG A 288 -13.89 -4.70 13.13
C ARG A 288 -14.53 -4.55 11.75
N LEU A 289 -13.76 -4.88 10.71
CA LEU A 289 -14.18 -4.97 9.32
C LEU A 289 -14.02 -6.40 8.80
N ARG A 290 -15.02 -6.89 8.05
CA ARG A 290 -14.95 -8.18 7.36
C ARG A 290 -15.15 -8.00 5.85
N GLU A 291 -14.33 -8.61 5.01
CA GLU A 291 -14.54 -8.59 3.57
C GLU A 291 -15.75 -9.47 3.23
N THR A 292 -16.71 -8.93 2.48
CA THR A 292 -17.82 -9.75 1.98
C THR A 292 -17.49 -10.30 0.60
N ARG A 293 -16.96 -11.53 0.57
CA ARG A 293 -16.81 -12.25 -0.70
C ARG A 293 -18.19 -12.52 -1.31
N GLY A 294 -18.42 -12.05 -2.53
CA GLY A 294 -19.51 -12.60 -3.33
C GLY A 294 -20.06 -11.76 -4.47
N LEU A 295 -20.12 -10.43 -4.40
CA LEU A 295 -20.85 -9.67 -5.44
C LEU A 295 -20.25 -8.33 -5.88
N HIS A 296 -19.41 -7.65 -5.09
CA HIS A 296 -18.65 -6.48 -5.56
C HIS A 296 -17.32 -6.42 -4.80
N ALA A 297 -16.20 -6.25 -5.50
CA ALA A 297 -14.83 -6.30 -4.92
C ALA A 297 -14.49 -5.10 -3.99
N SER A 298 -15.51 -4.43 -3.44
CA SER A 298 -15.38 -3.17 -2.71
C SER A 298 -16.29 -3.06 -1.49
N SER A 299 -16.90 -4.15 -1.00
CA SER A 299 -17.79 -4.08 0.17
C SER A 299 -17.23 -4.80 1.41
N ALA A 300 -17.08 -4.06 2.51
CA ALA A 300 -16.80 -4.62 3.83
C ALA A 300 -18.07 -4.62 4.70
N ARG A 301 -18.03 -5.33 5.84
CA ARG A 301 -19.04 -5.26 6.90
C ARG A 301 -18.45 -4.66 8.16
N CYS A 302 -19.15 -3.68 8.70
CA CYS A 302 -18.85 -3.08 9.99
C CYS A 302 -19.48 -3.90 11.13
N ARG A 303 -18.73 -4.14 12.20
CA ARG A 303 -19.30 -4.58 13.49
C ARG A 303 -19.08 -3.51 14.54
N LEU A 304 -20.17 -3.05 15.15
CA LEU A 304 -20.15 -2.14 16.31
C LEU A 304 -19.97 -2.96 17.59
N GLU A 305 -19.13 -2.49 18.52
CA GLU A 305 -18.84 -3.20 19.79
C GLU A 305 -19.74 -2.78 20.97
N ARG A 306 -20.66 -1.81 20.82
CA ARG A 306 -21.54 -1.39 21.93
C ARG A 306 -23.01 -1.24 21.54
N ALA A 307 -23.78 -2.27 21.88
CA ALA A 307 -25.00 -2.12 22.69
C ALA A 307 -25.20 -3.47 23.38
N GLY A 308 -25.18 -3.49 24.71
CA GLY A 308 -25.13 -4.69 25.53
C GLY A 308 -26.38 -5.58 25.53
N ASP A 309 -27.16 -5.64 24.45
CA ASP A 309 -28.39 -6.45 24.35
C ASP A 309 -28.81 -6.76 22.89
N ILE A 310 -27.88 -6.77 21.93
CA ILE A 310 -28.23 -7.17 20.56
C ILE A 310 -27.51 -8.47 20.21
N ASP A 311 -28.30 -9.51 19.98
CA ASP A 311 -27.93 -10.87 19.61
C ASP A 311 -26.62 -10.94 18.82
N ALA A 312 -25.69 -11.82 19.23
CA ALA A 312 -24.40 -12.00 18.57
C ALA A 312 -24.50 -12.39 17.08
N ASP A 313 -25.69 -12.79 16.61
CA ASP A 313 -26.02 -13.12 15.23
C ASP A 313 -26.67 -11.96 14.43
N SER A 314 -26.98 -10.84 15.09
CA SER A 314 -27.50 -9.63 14.44
C SER A 314 -26.36 -8.72 14.00
N TRP A 315 -25.66 -9.13 12.94
CA TRP A 315 -24.91 -8.17 12.13
C TRP A 315 -25.91 -7.07 11.74
N SER A 316 -25.77 -5.85 12.25
CA SER A 316 -26.42 -4.70 11.63
C SER A 316 -25.91 -4.69 10.19
N ARG A 317 -26.77 -5.11 9.25
CA ARG A 317 -26.45 -5.52 7.88
C ARG A 317 -26.10 -4.34 6.97
N GLY A 318 -25.29 -3.39 7.45
CA GLY A 318 -24.74 -2.33 6.63
C GLY A 318 -23.56 -2.88 5.83
N TYR A 319 -23.74 -3.09 4.53
CA TYR A 319 -22.60 -3.12 3.62
C TYR A 319 -21.98 -1.73 3.66
N VAL A 320 -20.67 -1.67 3.92
CA VAL A 320 -19.91 -0.43 3.83
C VAL A 320 -19.17 -0.41 2.51
N ASN A 321 -19.14 0.75 1.87
CA ASN A 321 -18.38 0.97 0.65
C ASN A 321 -16.92 1.21 1.01
N ALA A 322 -16.03 0.34 0.55
CA ALA A 322 -14.60 0.60 0.54
C ALA A 322 -14.28 1.68 -0.51
N VAL A 323 -13.10 2.27 -0.37
CA VAL A 323 -12.52 3.11 -1.42
C VAL A 323 -12.43 2.33 -2.74
N ARG A 324 -12.69 3.01 -3.85
CA ARG A 324 -12.57 2.43 -5.19
C ARG A 324 -11.11 2.51 -5.62
N LYS A 325 -10.62 1.47 -6.29
CA LYS A 325 -9.25 1.44 -6.80
C LYS A 325 -9.22 1.09 -8.28
N ARG A 326 -8.29 1.71 -9.00
CA ARG A 326 -7.96 1.37 -10.39
C ARG A 326 -6.45 1.22 -10.53
N ALA A 327 -5.99 0.07 -11.03
CA ALA A 327 -4.56 -0.13 -11.25
C ALA A 327 -4.08 0.73 -12.44
N VAL A 328 -2.99 1.46 -12.23
CA VAL A 328 -2.36 2.35 -13.21
C VAL A 328 -1.11 1.67 -13.79
N VAL A 329 -0.27 1.12 -12.91
CA VAL A 329 0.94 0.37 -13.29
C VAL A 329 0.99 -0.93 -12.51
N ARG A 330 1.43 -2.01 -13.18
CA ARG A 330 1.79 -3.26 -12.52
C ARG A 330 3.24 -3.60 -12.81
N TRP A 331 4.01 -3.86 -11.78
CA TRP A 331 5.43 -4.17 -11.87
C TRP A 331 5.69 -5.56 -11.29
N THR A 332 6.34 -6.39 -12.09
CA THR A 332 6.73 -7.75 -11.71
C THR A 332 8.13 -8.02 -12.25
N ARG A 333 8.63 -9.25 -12.05
CA ARG A 333 9.84 -9.73 -12.73
C ARG A 333 9.83 -9.59 -14.25
N ALA A 334 8.65 -9.47 -14.89
CA ALA A 334 8.53 -9.26 -16.33
C ALA A 334 8.79 -7.80 -16.76
N GLY A 335 8.92 -6.87 -15.81
CA GLY A 335 9.08 -5.44 -16.05
C GLY A 335 7.92 -4.59 -15.55
N LEU A 336 8.08 -3.29 -15.75
CA LEU A 336 7.14 -2.24 -15.39
C LEU A 336 6.10 -2.08 -16.50
N ARG A 337 4.84 -2.46 -16.24
CA ARG A 337 3.78 -2.48 -17.25
C ARG A 337 2.72 -1.42 -16.99
N ASP A 338 2.48 -0.55 -17.97
CA ASP A 338 1.31 0.32 -17.99
C ASP A 338 0.05 -0.54 -18.17
N VAL A 339 -0.93 -0.39 -17.27
CA VAL A 339 -2.13 -1.25 -17.28
C VAL A 339 -3.02 -0.95 -18.49
N ARG A 340 -3.08 0.31 -18.92
CA ARG A 340 -3.99 0.81 -19.97
C ARG A 340 -3.46 0.53 -21.37
N SER A 341 -2.21 0.89 -21.67
CA SER A 341 -1.57 0.66 -22.98
C SER A 341 -1.08 -0.78 -23.11
N GLY A 342 -0.71 -1.41 -21.99
CA GLY A 342 -0.08 -2.72 -21.97
C GLY A 342 1.41 -2.69 -22.30
N ASP A 343 1.99 -1.50 -22.50
CA ASP A 343 3.43 -1.34 -22.73
C ASP A 343 4.20 -1.80 -21.50
N THR A 344 5.25 -2.59 -21.74
CA THR A 344 6.14 -3.08 -20.69
C THR A 344 7.54 -2.55 -20.92
N HIS A 345 8.12 -1.97 -19.87
CA HIS A 345 9.49 -1.51 -19.85
C HIS A 345 10.37 -2.48 -19.05
N ALA A 346 11.55 -2.80 -19.58
CA ALA A 346 12.53 -3.68 -18.94
C ALA A 346 13.24 -2.99 -17.77
N VAL A 347 12.49 -2.75 -16.70
CA VAL A 347 12.98 -2.17 -15.44
C VAL A 347 12.83 -3.25 -14.35
N PRO A 348 13.91 -3.65 -13.65
CA PRO A 348 13.83 -4.67 -12.61
C PRO A 348 12.94 -4.23 -11.45
N VAL A 349 12.04 -5.09 -10.99
CA VAL A 349 11.23 -4.85 -9.79
C VAL A 349 12.04 -5.18 -8.52
N ASP A 350 11.88 -4.37 -7.48
CA ASP A 350 12.42 -4.62 -6.13
C ASP A 350 11.39 -4.16 -5.07
N ASN A 351 11.83 -3.93 -3.82
CA ASN A 351 11.01 -3.51 -2.68
C ASN A 351 10.63 -2.02 -2.75
N TYR A 352 9.76 -1.64 -3.71
CA TYR A 352 9.34 -0.24 -3.88
C TYR A 352 8.42 0.24 -2.76
N GLU A 353 8.83 1.30 -2.08
CA GLU A 353 8.12 1.84 -0.92
C GLU A 353 7.82 3.32 -1.10
N GLY A 354 8.80 4.13 -1.52
CA GLY A 354 8.59 5.57 -1.66
C GLY A 354 8.06 6.00 -3.03
N MET A 355 7.16 6.98 -3.05
CA MET A 355 6.82 7.75 -4.24
C MET A 355 6.42 9.18 -3.95
N CYS A 356 6.72 10.09 -4.88
CA CYS A 356 6.32 11.49 -4.76
C CYS A 356 6.10 12.19 -6.09
N LEU A 357 4.99 12.93 -6.15
CA LEU A 357 4.60 13.70 -7.31
C LEU A 357 5.39 15.02 -7.38
N HIS A 358 5.94 15.32 -8.54
CA HIS A 358 6.62 16.57 -8.80
C HIS A 358 5.63 17.74 -8.70
N PRO A 359 6.01 18.84 -8.00
CA PRO A 359 5.09 19.94 -7.68
C PRO A 359 4.67 20.72 -8.93
N ARG A 360 5.46 20.67 -10.00
CA ARG A 360 5.15 21.35 -11.27
C ARG A 360 4.68 20.35 -12.31
N ALA A 361 3.63 20.73 -13.03
CA ALA A 361 3.26 20.08 -14.27
C ALA A 361 4.31 20.38 -15.36
N GLY A 362 4.55 19.39 -16.21
CA GLY A 362 5.31 19.56 -17.44
C GLY A 362 4.54 20.40 -18.47
N PRO A 363 5.19 20.83 -19.56
CA PRO A 363 4.58 21.70 -20.56
C PRO A 363 3.31 21.14 -21.21
N GLY A 364 3.17 19.81 -21.26
CA GLY A 364 1.98 19.12 -21.80
C GLY A 364 0.91 18.81 -20.76
N GLY A 365 1.01 19.35 -19.54
CA GLY A 365 0.11 19.04 -18.44
C GLY A 365 0.40 17.69 -17.77
N GLU A 366 1.43 16.96 -18.19
CA GLU A 366 1.86 15.76 -17.47
C GLU A 366 2.38 16.09 -16.07
N ARG A 367 2.15 15.20 -15.11
CA ARG A 367 2.75 15.26 -13.78
C ARG A 367 3.83 14.19 -13.68
N LEU A 368 5.01 14.53 -13.17
CA LEU A 368 6.09 13.55 -13.01
C LEU A 368 5.95 12.87 -11.65
N LEU A 369 6.02 11.55 -11.60
CA LEU A 369 6.01 10.75 -10.36
C LEU A 369 7.37 10.06 -10.23
N LEU A 370 8.07 10.34 -9.14
CA LEU A 370 9.30 9.65 -8.78
C LEU A 370 8.94 8.49 -7.84
N LEU A 371 9.52 7.32 -8.09
CA LEU A 371 9.42 6.14 -7.22
C LEU A 371 10.84 5.71 -6.80
N VAL A 372 10.96 5.15 -5.60
CA VAL A 372 12.21 4.61 -5.07
C VAL A 372 11.96 3.28 -4.38
N ASN A 373 12.91 2.35 -4.49
CA ASN A 373 12.89 1.15 -3.64
C ASN A 373 13.76 1.32 -2.42
N ASP A 374 13.28 0.68 -1.37
CA ASP A 374 14.06 0.32 -0.21
C ASP A 374 14.95 -0.90 -0.57
N ASP A 375 16.21 -0.83 -0.19
CA ASP A 375 17.19 -1.89 -0.39
C ASP A 375 17.59 -2.61 0.90
N ASN A 376 16.95 -2.31 2.05
CA ASN A 376 17.16 -2.86 3.39
C ASN A 376 18.63 -2.98 3.81
N GLY A 377 19.54 -2.23 3.19
CA GLY A 377 20.98 -2.48 3.25
C GLY A 377 21.41 -3.91 2.84
N ASN A 378 20.54 -4.66 2.16
CA ASN A 378 20.73 -6.05 1.80
C ASN A 378 21.48 -6.17 0.47
N HIS A 379 22.71 -6.68 0.54
CA HIS A 379 23.56 -6.90 -0.65
C HIS A 379 23.00 -7.89 -1.68
N ALA A 380 21.93 -8.63 -1.36
CA ALA A 380 21.21 -9.48 -2.33
C ALA A 380 20.20 -8.69 -3.20
N GLN A 381 19.82 -7.48 -2.80
CA GLN A 381 18.95 -6.59 -3.59
C GLN A 381 19.74 -5.87 -4.68
N ILE A 382 19.02 -5.25 -5.63
CA ILE A 382 19.67 -4.63 -6.81
C ILE A 382 20.41 -3.33 -6.46
N GLY A 383 20.12 -2.72 -5.31
CA GLY A 383 20.53 -1.38 -4.90
C GLY A 383 19.35 -0.43 -4.80
N THR A 384 19.62 0.84 -4.49
CA THR A 384 18.62 1.91 -4.46
C THR A 384 18.35 2.39 -5.90
N GLN A 385 17.19 2.04 -6.43
CA GLN A 385 16.72 2.37 -7.77
C GLN A 385 15.63 3.44 -7.73
N PHE A 386 15.88 4.52 -8.46
CA PHE A 386 14.93 5.60 -8.71
C PHE A 386 14.28 5.40 -10.07
N VAL A 387 12.96 5.54 -10.15
CA VAL A 387 12.18 5.44 -11.39
C VAL A 387 11.31 6.67 -11.56
N LEU A 388 11.36 7.27 -12.75
CA LEU A 388 10.53 8.41 -13.09
C LEU A 388 9.45 8.00 -14.09
N LEU A 389 8.20 8.33 -13.77
CA LEU A 389 7.04 8.21 -14.64
C LEU A 389 6.50 9.59 -14.98
N ALA A 390 5.93 9.74 -16.18
CA ALA A 390 5.04 10.84 -16.50
C ALA A 390 3.60 10.34 -16.49
N LEU A 391 2.75 10.99 -15.72
CA LEU A 391 1.31 10.74 -15.60
C LEU A 391 0.56 11.75 -16.45
N ARG A 392 -0.37 11.29 -17.29
CA ARG A 392 -1.15 12.15 -18.18
C ARG A 392 -2.65 11.88 -18.00
N PRO A 393 -3.47 12.94 -17.98
CA PRO A 393 -4.90 12.76 -18.02
C PRO A 393 -5.28 12.26 -19.41
N VAL A 394 -6.10 11.23 -19.46
CA VAL A 394 -6.67 10.68 -20.69
C VAL A 394 -8.15 10.50 -20.48
N ALA A 395 -8.95 10.79 -21.51
CA ALA A 395 -10.38 10.50 -21.45
C ALA A 395 -10.57 9.02 -21.08
N ALA A 396 -11.53 8.74 -20.18
CA ALA A 396 -12.07 7.40 -20.02
C ALA A 396 -12.32 6.82 -21.40
N ARG A 397 -11.93 5.55 -21.59
CA ARG A 397 -12.40 4.82 -22.75
C ARG A 397 -13.91 4.87 -22.66
N GLY A 398 -14.56 5.59 -23.57
CA GLY A 398 -16.01 5.56 -23.67
C GLY A 398 -16.38 4.11 -23.86
N ASP A 399 -16.94 3.48 -22.83
CA ASP A 399 -17.44 2.13 -22.92
C ASP A 399 -18.56 2.19 -23.97
N THR A 400 -18.22 1.74 -25.18
CA THR A 400 -19.18 1.46 -26.24
C THR A 400 -19.91 0.13 -25.95
N ALA A 401 -20.12 -0.17 -24.67
CA ALA A 401 -20.95 -1.26 -24.20
C ALA A 401 -22.38 -0.72 -24.03
N GLY A 402 -23.30 -1.30 -24.80
CA GLY A 402 -24.64 -0.80 -25.05
C GLY A 402 -25.49 -0.50 -23.81
N ALA A 403 -26.44 0.40 -24.06
CA ALA A 403 -27.59 0.72 -23.24
C ALA A 403 -28.17 -0.51 -22.49
N LEU A 404 -27.92 -0.58 -21.20
CA LEU A 404 -28.77 -1.29 -20.25
C LEU A 404 -29.04 -0.36 -19.06
N GLY A 405 -30.24 0.23 -19.09
CA GLY A 405 -30.98 0.69 -17.91
C GLY A 405 -30.32 1.78 -17.07
N ALA A 406 -30.51 3.04 -17.48
CA ALA A 406 -30.42 4.16 -16.55
C ALA A 406 -31.47 3.99 -15.44
N ALA A 407 -31.03 3.55 -14.27
CA ALA A 407 -31.74 3.78 -13.02
C ALA A 407 -31.13 5.03 -12.38
N ASN A 408 -31.98 6.00 -12.11
CA ASN A 408 -31.66 7.34 -11.62
C ASN A 408 -30.66 7.32 -10.44
N ALA A 409 -29.47 7.87 -10.68
CA ALA A 409 -28.64 8.45 -9.63
C ALA A 409 -28.95 9.96 -9.63
N SER A 410 -29.90 10.36 -8.79
CA SER A 410 -30.11 11.77 -8.46
C SER A 410 -29.26 12.14 -7.24
N ASP A 411 -28.47 13.21 -7.40
CA ASP A 411 -28.05 14.17 -6.38
C ASP A 411 -27.27 13.62 -5.17
N ALA A 412 -25.97 13.40 -5.36
CA ALA A 412 -24.99 13.61 -4.30
C ALA A 412 -24.28 14.94 -4.56
N ALA A 413 -24.95 16.05 -4.21
CA ALA A 413 -24.25 17.30 -3.95
C ALA A 413 -23.16 17.03 -2.89
N HIS A 414 -22.04 17.75 -2.97
CA HIS A 414 -20.96 17.76 -1.97
C HIS A 414 -21.49 18.10 -0.57
N ALA A 415 -22.14 17.14 0.09
CA ALA A 415 -22.35 17.16 1.51
C ALA A 415 -20.96 16.94 2.10
N GLY A 416 -20.33 18.04 2.54
CA GLY A 416 -19.14 17.94 3.35
C GLY A 416 -19.40 16.88 4.42
N TRP A 417 -18.48 15.93 4.56
CA TRP A 417 -18.54 14.89 5.57
C TRP A 417 -18.85 15.57 6.90
N GLY A 418 -20.11 15.54 7.32
CA GLY A 418 -20.48 15.90 8.68
C GLY A 418 -19.61 15.02 9.56
N GLY A 419 -19.01 15.58 10.62
CA GLY A 419 -18.10 14.84 11.49
C GLY A 419 -18.69 13.48 11.91
N PRO A 420 -17.88 12.54 12.41
CA PRO A 420 -18.22 11.12 12.53
C PRO A 420 -19.56 10.90 13.25
N VAL A 421 -20.65 10.78 12.47
CA VAL A 421 -21.98 10.42 12.97
C VAL A 421 -22.28 9.07 12.35
N CYS A 422 -22.07 8.02 13.14
CA CYS A 422 -22.61 6.72 12.78
C CYS A 422 -24.12 6.79 12.91
N HIS A 423 -24.79 7.02 11.77
CA HIS A 423 -26.23 6.84 11.68
C HIS A 423 -26.52 5.37 12.01
N THR A 424 -26.99 5.13 13.23
CA THR A 424 -27.69 3.90 13.55
C THR A 424 -28.93 3.92 12.67
N VAL A 425 -28.90 3.18 11.56
CA VAL A 425 -30.10 2.91 10.75
C VAL A 425 -31.02 2.06 11.62
N ALA A 426 -31.82 2.73 12.42
CA ALA A 426 -32.78 2.16 13.35
C ALA A 426 -34.18 2.58 12.94
N ASP A 427 -34.50 2.46 11.65
CA ASP A 427 -35.89 2.46 11.20
C ASP A 427 -36.28 1.00 10.90
N PRO A 428 -37.18 0.40 11.68
CA PRO A 428 -37.76 -0.89 11.32
C PRO A 428 -38.55 -0.67 10.04
N ILE A 429 -38.13 -1.31 8.96
CA ILE A 429 -38.96 -1.46 7.77
C ILE A 429 -40.16 -2.33 8.18
N GLU A 430 -41.31 -1.71 8.41
CA GLU A 430 -42.60 -2.40 8.47
C GLU A 430 -42.85 -3.07 7.11
N MET A 431 -42.47 -4.34 7.02
CA MET A 431 -42.92 -5.24 5.97
C MET A 431 -44.32 -5.72 6.30
N ASP A 432 -45.32 -4.86 6.09
CA ASP A 432 -46.71 -5.29 6.08
C ASP A 432 -46.97 -6.23 4.90
N GLY A 433 -47.63 -7.33 5.23
CA GLY A 433 -47.47 -8.61 4.56
C GLY A 433 -48.14 -8.78 3.21
N VAL A 434 -47.48 -9.55 2.34
CA VAL A 434 -48.10 -10.53 1.43
C VAL A 434 -47.07 -11.62 1.12
N CYS A 435 -47.14 -12.78 1.78
CA CYS A 435 -46.57 -14.03 1.25
C CYS A 435 -47.22 -15.25 1.92
N GLY A 436 -48.50 -15.47 1.63
CA GLY A 436 -49.20 -16.70 1.95
C GLY A 436 -48.82 -17.83 0.97
N ALA A 437 -48.47 -18.99 1.53
CA ALA A 437 -48.40 -20.32 0.91
C ALA A 437 -47.34 -20.59 -0.20
N GLY A 438 -46.92 -19.63 -1.01
CA GLY A 438 -45.98 -19.86 -2.12
C GLY A 438 -44.54 -20.18 -1.69
N CYS A 439 -44.03 -19.49 -0.66
CA CYS A 439 -42.63 -19.63 -0.24
C CYS A 439 -42.32 -20.96 0.44
N ALA A 440 -43.27 -21.56 1.16
CA ALA A 440 -43.07 -22.85 1.80
C ALA A 440 -42.91 -23.98 0.78
N ALA A 441 -43.64 -23.93 -0.34
CA ALA A 441 -43.53 -24.91 -1.42
C ALA A 441 -42.19 -24.82 -2.16
N MET A 442 -41.71 -23.59 -2.45
CA MET A 442 -40.38 -23.41 -3.06
C MET A 442 -39.25 -23.89 -2.13
N LEU A 443 -39.33 -23.60 -0.84
CA LEU A 443 -38.32 -24.03 0.11
C LEU A 443 -38.25 -25.57 0.19
N LEU A 444 -39.39 -26.25 0.14
CA LEU A 444 -39.44 -27.71 0.13
C LEU A 444 -38.80 -28.31 -1.14
N ILE A 445 -39.04 -27.70 -2.31
CA ILE A 445 -38.44 -28.14 -3.58
C ILE A 445 -36.92 -27.98 -3.55
N VAL A 446 -36.42 -26.86 -3.03
CA VAL A 446 -34.96 -26.62 -2.91
C VAL A 446 -34.32 -27.62 -1.95
N ILE A 447 -34.96 -27.91 -0.81
CA ILE A 447 -34.48 -28.91 0.14
C ILE A 447 -34.45 -30.32 -0.50
N CYS A 448 -35.49 -30.72 -1.21
CA CYS A 448 -35.52 -32.00 -1.92
C CYS A 448 -34.42 -32.11 -3.00
N ALA A 449 -34.17 -31.03 -3.75
CA ALA A 449 -33.10 -30.99 -4.75
C ALA A 449 -31.70 -31.12 -4.12
N LEU A 450 -31.47 -30.43 -2.99
CA LEU A 450 -30.22 -30.53 -2.23
C LEU A 450 -30.00 -31.95 -1.68
N LEU A 451 -31.03 -32.59 -1.13
CA LEU A 451 -30.94 -33.97 -0.63
C LEU A 451 -30.63 -34.96 -1.75
N ALA A 452 -31.23 -34.79 -2.94
CA ALA A 452 -30.92 -35.61 -4.12
C ALA A 452 -29.47 -35.42 -4.60
N LEU A 453 -28.94 -34.20 -4.52
CA LEU A 453 -27.55 -33.88 -4.86
C LEU A 453 -26.58 -34.55 -3.88
N VAL A 454 -26.83 -34.45 -2.58
CA VAL A 454 -26.02 -35.09 -1.52
C VAL A 454 -26.00 -36.60 -1.68
N ALA A 455 -27.16 -37.23 -1.94
CA ALA A 455 -27.24 -38.66 -2.19
C ALA A 455 -26.48 -39.12 -3.46
N SER A 456 -26.42 -38.26 -4.48
CA SER A 456 -25.67 -38.51 -5.71
C SER A 456 -24.16 -38.38 -5.49
N LEU A 457 -23.73 -37.37 -4.73
CA LEU A 457 -22.34 -37.17 -4.34
C LEU A 457 -21.82 -38.31 -3.46
N ALA A 458 -22.61 -38.77 -2.49
CA ALA A 458 -22.26 -39.91 -1.64
C ALA A 458 -22.07 -41.19 -2.46
N ARG A 459 -22.94 -41.45 -3.45
CA ARG A 459 -22.80 -42.59 -4.38
C ARG A 459 -21.53 -42.49 -5.21
N TRP A 460 -21.20 -41.29 -5.72
CA TRP A 460 -20.00 -41.06 -6.50
C TRP A 460 -18.71 -41.25 -5.67
N LEU A 461 -18.66 -40.72 -4.45
CA LEU A 461 -17.53 -40.90 -3.54
C LEU A 461 -17.32 -42.38 -3.17
N CYS A 462 -18.40 -43.12 -2.94
CA CYS A 462 -18.33 -44.56 -2.66
C CYS A 462 -17.79 -45.35 -3.87
N GLN A 463 -18.18 -44.98 -5.10
CA GLN A 463 -17.65 -45.58 -6.32
C GLN A 463 -16.16 -45.26 -6.54
N ARG A 464 -15.74 -44.03 -6.24
CA ARG A 464 -14.34 -43.60 -6.39
C ARG A 464 -13.42 -44.30 -5.39
N GLY A 465 -13.83 -44.42 -4.13
CA GLY A 465 -13.07 -45.14 -3.10
C GLY A 465 -12.81 -46.62 -3.44
N ARG A 466 -13.74 -47.29 -4.13
CA ARG A 466 -13.54 -48.68 -4.60
C ARG A 466 -12.47 -48.78 -5.69
N LYS A 467 -12.38 -47.80 -6.60
CA LYS A 467 -11.37 -47.77 -7.68
C LYS A 467 -9.97 -47.50 -7.12
N ASP A 468 -9.83 -46.55 -6.20
CA ASP A 468 -8.54 -46.18 -5.62
C ASP A 468 -7.97 -47.28 -4.70
N GLY A 469 -8.85 -48.03 -4.00
CA GLY A 469 -8.48 -49.18 -3.19
C GLY A 469 -7.95 -50.38 -4.00
N ALA A 470 -8.34 -50.51 -5.27
CA ALA A 470 -7.78 -51.52 -6.18
C ALA A 470 -6.39 -51.10 -6.68
N ALA A 471 -6.21 -49.82 -7.04
CA ALA A 471 -4.92 -49.28 -7.50
C ALA A 471 -3.83 -49.31 -6.40
N ARG A 472 -4.19 -49.01 -5.15
CA ARG A 472 -3.24 -49.10 -4.01
C ARG A 472 -2.79 -50.53 -3.70
N ARG A 473 -3.65 -51.54 -3.90
CA ARG A 473 -3.28 -52.96 -3.73
C ARG A 473 -2.34 -53.46 -4.82
N ALA A 474 -2.44 -52.94 -6.05
CA ALA A 474 -1.51 -53.24 -7.12
C ALA A 474 -0.11 -52.64 -6.86
N ARG A 475 -0.02 -51.39 -6.37
CA ARG A 475 1.26 -50.73 -6.06
C ARG A 475 2.02 -51.37 -4.90
N ARG A 476 1.32 -51.85 -3.87
CA ARG A 476 1.96 -52.56 -2.73
C ARG A 476 2.57 -53.92 -3.13
N ARG A 477 2.07 -54.57 -4.18
CA ARG A 477 2.67 -55.82 -4.68
C ARG A 477 3.94 -55.59 -5.51
N GLY A 478 4.07 -54.43 -6.18
CA GLY A 478 5.30 -54.06 -6.90
C GLY A 478 6.44 -53.64 -5.97
N ALA A 479 6.15 -52.81 -4.95
CA ALA A 479 7.17 -52.28 -4.05
C ALA A 479 7.83 -53.35 -3.13
N ALA A 480 7.16 -54.48 -2.89
CA ALA A 480 7.73 -55.58 -2.11
C ALA A 480 8.80 -56.39 -2.88
N GLN A 481 8.91 -56.22 -4.20
CA GLN A 481 9.82 -56.98 -5.05
C GLN A 481 11.15 -56.24 -5.32
N GLU A 482 11.24 -54.96 -4.96
CA GLU A 482 12.40 -54.10 -5.25
C GLU A 482 13.31 -53.83 -4.03
N LEU A 483 12.89 -54.21 -2.82
CA LEU A 483 13.61 -53.97 -1.55
C LEU A 483 14.66 -55.04 -1.20
N SER A 484 15.03 -55.95 -2.11
CA SER A 484 15.99 -57.03 -1.84
C SER A 484 17.40 -56.81 -2.40
N ARG A 485 17.80 -55.58 -2.73
CA ARG A 485 19.17 -55.27 -3.18
C ARG A 485 19.71 -54.02 -2.49
N VAL A 486 20.50 -54.24 -1.44
CA VAL A 486 21.37 -53.24 -0.82
C VAL A 486 22.81 -53.74 -0.96
N PRO A 487 23.74 -53.00 -1.57
CA PRO A 487 25.17 -53.19 -1.40
C PRO A 487 25.71 -52.26 -0.29
N ASP A 488 26.70 -52.78 0.44
CA ASP A 488 27.41 -52.12 1.54
C ASP A 488 28.16 -50.84 1.11
N GLU A 489 28.06 -49.79 1.92
CA GLU A 489 28.91 -48.58 1.86
C GLU A 489 30.05 -48.66 2.89
N PRO A 490 31.27 -48.20 2.55
CA PRO A 490 32.33 -47.94 3.52
C PRO A 490 32.32 -46.48 3.99
N SER A 491 32.71 -46.30 5.24
CA SER A 491 33.00 -45.03 5.91
C SER A 491 34.22 -44.34 5.32
N ASP A 492 34.18 -43.02 5.12
CA ASP A 492 35.37 -42.18 5.16
C ASP A 492 35.09 -40.73 5.58
N SER A 493 36.07 -40.22 6.31
CA SER A 493 36.17 -38.92 6.96
C SER A 493 36.47 -37.78 5.97
N GLU A 494 35.69 -36.70 6.03
CA GLU A 494 35.99 -35.46 5.29
C GLU A 494 37.08 -34.64 5.97
N THR A 495 38.10 -34.33 5.18
CA THR A 495 39.19 -33.40 5.50
C THR A 495 38.82 -32.05 4.88
N ALA A 496 38.69 -31.01 5.70
CA ALA A 496 38.42 -29.65 5.22
C ALA A 496 39.68 -29.06 4.55
N VAL A 497 39.60 -28.80 3.24
CA VAL A 497 40.61 -28.04 2.48
C VAL A 497 40.27 -26.55 2.57
N VAL A 498 41.10 -25.79 3.28
CA VAL A 498 41.09 -24.32 3.27
C VAL A 498 41.85 -23.86 2.03
N VAL A 499 41.14 -23.22 1.09
CA VAL A 499 41.77 -22.52 -0.04
C VAL A 499 41.89 -21.05 0.33
N GLU A 500 43.11 -20.65 0.68
CA GLU A 500 43.51 -19.27 0.95
C GLU A 500 43.80 -18.57 -0.38
N LEU A 501 42.93 -17.65 -0.80
CA LEU A 501 43.16 -16.81 -1.98
C LEU A 501 43.93 -15.55 -1.56
N GLN A 502 45.18 -15.43 -2.03
CA GLN A 502 45.99 -14.22 -1.87
C GLN A 502 45.51 -13.09 -2.80
N PRO A 503 45.48 -11.83 -2.35
CA PRO A 503 45.11 -10.71 -3.20
C PRO A 503 46.23 -10.36 -4.20
N ALA A 504 45.88 -10.31 -5.48
CA ALA A 504 46.77 -9.86 -6.54
C ALA A 504 46.98 -8.33 -6.45
N ALA A 505 48.24 -7.91 -6.40
CA ALA A 505 48.63 -6.51 -6.49
C ALA A 505 48.38 -5.98 -7.91
N VAL A 506 47.58 -4.92 -8.02
CA VAL A 506 47.36 -4.18 -9.28
C VAL A 506 48.42 -3.08 -9.38
N GLN A 507 49.39 -3.26 -10.28
CA GLN A 507 50.23 -2.17 -10.76
C GLN A 507 49.55 -1.50 -11.96
N VAL A 508 49.24 -0.21 -11.82
CA VAL A 508 48.70 0.62 -12.90
C VAL A 508 49.84 1.07 -13.80
N ALA A 509 49.97 0.46 -14.98
CA ALA A 509 50.75 1.00 -16.08
C ALA A 509 49.83 1.83 -16.99
N ARG A 510 50.27 3.06 -17.33
CA ARG A 510 49.60 3.95 -18.27
C ARG A 510 49.59 3.31 -19.67
N GLY A 511 48.40 3.01 -20.18
CA GLY A 511 48.15 2.82 -21.61
C GLY A 511 47.23 1.65 -21.93
N GLY A 512 45.97 1.96 -22.20
CA GLY A 512 45.05 1.18 -23.04
C GLY A 512 44.63 -0.20 -22.52
N VAL A 513 43.42 -0.30 -21.99
CA VAL A 513 42.76 -1.60 -21.75
C VAL A 513 41.71 -1.81 -22.83
N THR A 514 41.87 -2.92 -23.57
CA THR A 514 40.78 -3.57 -24.31
C THR A 514 40.45 -4.83 -23.52
N VAL A 515 39.20 -5.00 -23.10
CA VAL A 515 38.72 -6.25 -22.49
C VAL A 515 37.84 -6.96 -23.52
N THR A 516 38.16 -8.21 -23.82
CA THR A 516 37.25 -9.18 -24.44
C THR A 516 37.04 -10.33 -23.46
N ALA A 517 35.80 -10.83 -23.45
CA ALA A 517 35.17 -11.68 -22.43
C ALA A 517 35.95 -12.95 -22.06
#